data_AF-A0A7C5RGK4-F1
#
_entry.id   AF-A0A7C5RGK4-F1
#
_cell.length_a   1.000
_cell.length_b   1.000
_cell.length_c   1.000
_cell.angle_alpha   90.00
_cell.angle_beta   90.00
_cell.angle_gamma   90.00
#
_symmetry.space_group_name_H-M   'P 1'
#
loop_
_entity.id
_entity.type
_entity.pdbx_description
1 polymer ?
#
loop_
_entity_poly.entity_id
_entity_poly.type
_entity_poly.pdbx_seq_one_letter_code
_entity_poly.pdbx_strand_id
1 'polypeptide(L)'
;MLDQFPKGPNVFDPNIPSAVGSHESLAQEGRSKEAEDKKFVNDLTNELMNRILTKLPPEVTDKLDIMGSIRDKIYNYINITYQNMMNRYLKTVEDEFLKKVRTFVDREENRQMARYTPREIVELLDKIAGPDKFHTGEIEKSIVNMYGHLHGHIQREITEIEERTNALLRQKTDIGALVRGQNAYAIMKGTFRDNPYNPIHVYDVKLSINILENELISPIYHYQVPLSLIIKEAIQHRIIELIDKEIDRINESLIDQGKAELDKTEIIFEKIRQIENFTSDDKDDENSTRYTILAKRFIDKIEGLRAEIPPDEYDPLNIREVIKKIFDIENIRNRGYNSAVNVLTSILDTSKLGYQYINNFKNARVCVIKEYEETDPEKLPHESYRIKIAYYDQNQLVKLREEYDRHFEAFEREVRRLWQLVYQYYLKNKRKYNIKDFDDMVLKYMPRDWAREYFEANKEDGGDEVKWQELGFLAPEDTVVEESNPHYIPETENLFRRIKFIKEILQKMHGNEKPLERVILEERIDFIMRRFGEFA
;
A
#
# COMPACT_ATOMS: atom_id res chain seq x y z
N MET A 1 -36.95 -37.33 -62.52
CA MET A 1 -38.27 -37.90 -62.85
C MET A 1 -39.18 -37.63 -61.66
N LEU A 2 -39.96 -36.56 -61.74
CA LEU A 2 -41.09 -36.26 -60.85
C LEU A 2 -42.30 -36.91 -61.51
N ASP A 3 -42.55 -38.18 -61.18
CA ASP A 3 -43.72 -38.88 -61.71
C ASP A 3 -44.99 -38.44 -60.98
N GLN A 4 -46.01 -38.22 -61.80
CA GLN A 4 -47.33 -37.73 -61.50
C GLN A 4 -48.04 -38.64 -60.49
N PHE A 5 -48.09 -38.21 -59.23
CA PHE A 5 -49.09 -38.73 -58.31
C PHE A 5 -50.48 -38.26 -58.77
N PRO A 6 -51.50 -39.13 -58.76
CA PRO A 6 -52.87 -38.75 -59.11
C PRO A 6 -53.30 -37.61 -58.18
N LYS A 7 -53.64 -36.45 -58.77
CA LYS A 7 -54.14 -35.30 -58.00
C LYS A 7 -55.47 -35.73 -57.36
N GLY A 8 -55.47 -35.91 -56.05
CA GLY A 8 -56.69 -36.15 -55.27
C GLY A 8 -57.70 -35.01 -55.46
N PRO A 9 -58.99 -35.23 -55.17
CA PRO A 9 -60.01 -34.20 -55.33
C PRO A 9 -59.60 -32.94 -54.56
N ASN A 10 -59.29 -31.86 -55.29
CA ASN A 10 -58.76 -30.62 -54.73
C ASN A 10 -59.90 -29.66 -54.37
N VAL A 11 -60.85 -30.14 -53.56
CA VAL A 11 -62.06 -29.41 -53.14
C VAL A 11 -62.06 -29.29 -51.61
N PHE A 12 -62.24 -28.10 -51.07
CA PHE A 12 -62.42 -27.92 -49.62
C PHE A 12 -63.91 -27.83 -49.31
N ASP A 13 -64.48 -28.93 -48.81
CA ASP A 13 -65.87 -29.03 -48.41
C ASP A 13 -65.98 -29.94 -47.17
N PRO A 14 -66.67 -29.53 -46.10
CA PRO A 14 -66.77 -30.34 -44.88
C PRO A 14 -67.51 -31.67 -45.07
N ASN A 15 -68.36 -31.79 -46.10
CA ASN A 15 -69.16 -32.99 -46.34
C ASN A 15 -68.55 -33.93 -47.38
N ILE A 16 -67.47 -33.52 -48.05
CA ILE A 16 -66.82 -34.31 -49.10
C ILE A 16 -65.38 -34.60 -48.65
N PRO A 17 -64.98 -35.88 -48.51
CA PRO A 17 -63.62 -36.22 -48.10
C PRO A 17 -62.61 -35.72 -49.13
N SER A 18 -61.64 -34.95 -48.67
CA SER A 18 -60.62 -34.30 -49.49
C SER A 18 -59.25 -34.31 -48.79
N ALA A 19 -58.19 -34.50 -49.58
CA ALA A 19 -56.82 -34.50 -49.10
C ALA A 19 -56.20 -33.12 -49.37
N VAL A 20 -56.31 -32.23 -48.39
CA VAL A 20 -55.79 -30.85 -48.52
C VAL A 20 -54.30 -30.85 -48.21
N GLY A 21 -53.48 -30.49 -49.21
CA GLY A 21 -52.04 -30.27 -49.04
C GLY A 21 -51.70 -28.91 -48.40
N SER A 22 -50.42 -28.72 -48.04
CA SER A 22 -49.85 -27.52 -47.41
C SER A 22 -50.35 -26.18 -47.99
N HIS A 23 -50.50 -25.17 -47.12
CA HIS A 23 -51.03 -23.82 -47.36
C HIS A 23 -50.34 -23.00 -48.46
N GLU A 24 -49.15 -23.40 -48.90
CA GLU A 24 -48.32 -22.70 -49.92
C GLU A 24 -47.95 -23.61 -51.11
N SER A 25 -48.69 -24.70 -51.31
CA SER A 25 -48.43 -25.62 -52.42
C SER A 25 -48.81 -25.01 -53.78
N LEU A 26 -47.89 -25.07 -54.74
CA LEU A 26 -48.07 -24.71 -56.16
C LEU A 26 -49.24 -25.43 -56.85
N ALA A 27 -49.79 -26.49 -56.25
CA ALA A 27 -50.93 -27.25 -56.78
C ALA A 27 -52.31 -26.61 -56.51
N GLN A 28 -52.38 -25.41 -55.92
CA GLN A 28 -53.61 -24.72 -55.50
C GLN A 28 -54.00 -23.49 -56.36
N GLU A 29 -53.59 -23.43 -57.62
CA GLU A 29 -53.95 -22.32 -58.53
C GLU A 29 -55.46 -22.30 -58.86
N GLY A 30 -56.09 -21.11 -58.80
CA GLY A 30 -57.49 -20.87 -59.20
C GLY A 30 -58.55 -20.93 -58.10
N ARG A 31 -58.18 -21.14 -56.83
CA ARG A 31 -59.11 -21.18 -55.68
C ARG A 31 -59.27 -19.80 -55.02
N SER A 32 -60.51 -19.44 -54.69
CA SER A 32 -60.79 -18.26 -53.85
C SER A 32 -60.91 -18.68 -52.39
N LYS A 33 -59.82 -18.52 -51.63
CA LYS A 33 -59.71 -18.94 -50.23
C LYS A 33 -60.80 -18.32 -49.35
N GLU A 34 -61.04 -17.02 -49.54
CA GLU A 34 -62.10 -16.31 -48.81
C GLU A 34 -63.50 -16.84 -49.10
N ALA A 35 -63.76 -17.34 -50.31
CA ALA A 35 -65.06 -17.90 -50.67
C ALA A 35 -65.29 -19.28 -50.03
N GLU A 36 -64.23 -20.09 -49.92
CA GLU A 36 -64.29 -21.42 -49.31
C GLU A 36 -64.45 -21.34 -47.79
N ASP A 37 -63.72 -20.44 -47.13
CA ASP A 37 -63.89 -20.18 -45.70
C ASP A 37 -65.31 -19.68 -45.40
N LYS A 38 -65.83 -18.76 -46.22
CA LYS A 38 -67.23 -18.30 -46.11
C LYS A 38 -68.21 -19.45 -46.32
N LYS A 39 -67.96 -20.36 -47.25
CA LYS A 39 -68.82 -21.52 -47.48
C LYS A 39 -68.83 -22.46 -46.26
N PHE A 40 -67.66 -22.79 -45.72
CA PHE A 40 -67.55 -23.63 -44.53
C PHE A 40 -68.31 -23.03 -43.32
N VAL A 41 -68.09 -21.75 -43.02
CA VAL A 41 -68.79 -21.11 -41.89
C VAL A 41 -70.30 -21.05 -42.14
N ASN A 42 -70.74 -20.80 -43.36
CA ASN A 42 -72.17 -20.79 -43.70
C ASN A 42 -72.82 -22.16 -43.57
N ASP A 43 -72.18 -23.23 -44.05
CA ASP A 43 -72.71 -24.60 -43.98
C ASP A 43 -72.83 -25.06 -42.52
N LEU A 44 -71.82 -24.77 -41.70
CA LEU A 44 -71.80 -25.11 -40.28
C LEU A 44 -72.82 -24.28 -39.48
N THR A 45 -72.99 -22.99 -39.83
CA THR A 45 -74.03 -22.12 -39.27
C THR A 45 -75.43 -22.65 -39.60
N ASN A 46 -75.67 -23.07 -40.85
CA ASN A 46 -76.94 -23.62 -41.30
C ASN A 46 -77.27 -24.94 -40.59
N GLU A 47 -76.29 -25.85 -40.44
CA GLU A 47 -76.52 -27.13 -39.75
C GLU A 47 -76.87 -26.91 -38.27
N LEU A 48 -76.14 -26.01 -37.59
CA LEU A 48 -76.44 -25.65 -36.20
C LEU A 48 -77.79 -24.96 -36.07
N MET A 49 -78.14 -24.06 -36.99
CA MET A 49 -79.45 -23.41 -37.03
C MET A 49 -80.58 -24.44 -37.15
N ASN A 50 -80.44 -25.42 -38.04
CA ASN A 50 -81.40 -26.52 -38.20
C ASN A 50 -81.52 -27.37 -36.92
N ARG A 51 -80.41 -27.66 -36.23
CA ARG A 51 -80.45 -28.38 -34.94
C ARG A 51 -81.11 -27.59 -33.81
N ILE A 52 -80.92 -26.27 -33.79
CA ILE A 52 -81.53 -25.39 -32.79
C ILE A 52 -83.04 -25.29 -33.02
N LEU A 53 -83.46 -25.06 -34.27
CA LEU A 53 -84.88 -24.98 -34.64
C LEU A 53 -85.64 -26.29 -34.42
N THR A 54 -85.01 -27.44 -34.61
CA THR A 54 -85.66 -28.76 -34.36
C THR A 54 -85.79 -29.10 -32.88
N LYS A 55 -84.92 -28.56 -32.01
CA LYS A 55 -84.92 -28.88 -30.57
C LYS A 55 -85.66 -27.87 -29.69
N LEU A 56 -85.89 -26.65 -30.15
CA LEU A 56 -86.52 -25.59 -29.35
C LEU A 56 -87.97 -25.32 -29.79
N PRO A 57 -88.92 -25.12 -28.85
CA PRO A 57 -90.29 -24.73 -29.17
C PRO A 57 -90.36 -23.34 -29.84
N PRO A 58 -91.34 -23.11 -30.74
CA PRO A 58 -91.41 -21.90 -31.57
C PRO A 58 -91.54 -20.58 -30.77
N GLU A 59 -92.16 -20.63 -29.59
CA GLU A 59 -92.34 -19.45 -28.73
C GLU A 59 -91.03 -18.90 -28.13
N VAL A 60 -89.99 -19.74 -28.02
CA VAL A 60 -88.68 -19.35 -27.47
C VAL A 60 -87.77 -18.82 -28.58
N THR A 61 -87.88 -19.38 -29.79
CA THR A 61 -87.14 -18.90 -30.97
C THR A 61 -87.49 -17.45 -31.31
N ASP A 62 -88.78 -17.06 -31.22
CA ASP A 62 -89.21 -15.68 -31.50
C ASP A 62 -88.62 -14.66 -30.50
N LYS A 63 -88.28 -15.09 -29.28
CA LYS A 63 -87.64 -14.23 -28.27
C LYS A 63 -86.13 -14.08 -28.46
N LEU A 64 -85.48 -15.00 -29.18
CA LEU A 64 -84.03 -14.99 -29.41
C LEU A 64 -83.61 -14.00 -30.51
N ASP A 65 -84.55 -13.59 -31.38
CA ASP A 65 -84.33 -12.64 -32.49
C ASP A 65 -84.39 -11.15 -32.08
N ILE A 66 -84.61 -10.83 -30.80
CA ILE A 66 -84.85 -9.45 -30.31
C ILE A 66 -83.60 -8.53 -30.40
N MET A 67 -82.40 -9.08 -30.63
CA MET A 67 -81.16 -8.29 -30.84
C MET A 67 -80.27 -8.93 -31.91
N GLY A 68 -80.75 -8.93 -33.15
CA GLY A 68 -80.08 -9.51 -34.31
C GLY A 68 -80.44 -10.98 -34.54
N SER A 69 -80.34 -11.43 -35.80
CA SER A 69 -80.75 -12.78 -36.19
C SER A 69 -79.90 -13.83 -35.49
N ILE A 70 -80.51 -14.93 -35.07
CA ILE A 70 -79.81 -16.10 -34.50
C ILE A 70 -78.63 -16.54 -35.38
N ARG A 71 -78.76 -16.43 -36.71
CA ARG A 71 -77.71 -16.77 -37.68
C ARG A 71 -76.44 -15.95 -37.46
N ASP A 72 -76.55 -14.64 -37.28
CA ASP A 72 -75.41 -13.74 -37.11
C ASP A 72 -74.70 -13.98 -35.78
N LYS A 73 -75.46 -14.30 -34.73
CA LYS A 73 -74.91 -14.66 -33.42
C LYS A 73 -74.09 -15.94 -33.48
N ILE A 74 -74.61 -16.96 -34.16
CA ILE A 74 -73.89 -18.24 -34.36
C ILE A 74 -72.66 -18.03 -35.23
N TYR A 75 -72.78 -17.26 -36.32
CA TYR A 75 -71.66 -16.96 -37.22
C TYR A 75 -70.51 -16.28 -36.45
N ASN A 76 -70.83 -15.28 -35.64
CA ASN A 76 -69.83 -14.57 -34.83
C ASN A 76 -69.19 -15.51 -33.78
N TYR A 77 -70.00 -16.34 -33.12
CA TYR A 77 -69.49 -17.30 -32.14
C TYR A 77 -68.52 -18.31 -32.76
N ILE A 78 -68.85 -18.86 -33.94
CA ILE A 78 -67.98 -19.78 -34.67
C ILE A 78 -66.67 -19.08 -35.04
N ASN A 79 -66.73 -17.86 -35.56
CA ASN A 79 -65.55 -17.12 -35.99
C ASN A 79 -64.58 -16.84 -34.83
N ILE A 80 -65.10 -16.37 -33.70
CA ILE A 80 -64.30 -16.13 -32.48
C ILE A 80 -63.68 -17.45 -31.97
N THR A 81 -64.46 -18.53 -31.96
CA THR A 81 -63.98 -19.84 -31.48
C THR A 81 -62.88 -20.38 -32.38
N TYR A 82 -63.02 -20.24 -33.70
CA TYR A 82 -62.01 -20.66 -34.67
C TYR A 82 -60.71 -19.90 -34.51
N GLN A 83 -60.76 -18.56 -34.38
CA GLN A 83 -59.58 -17.75 -34.10
C GLN A 83 -58.90 -18.15 -32.78
N ASN A 84 -59.68 -18.40 -31.73
CA ASN A 84 -59.14 -18.85 -30.44
C ASN A 84 -58.46 -20.22 -30.53
N MET A 85 -59.03 -21.16 -31.30
CA MET A 85 -58.40 -22.46 -31.53
C MET A 85 -57.10 -22.33 -32.33
N MET A 86 -57.10 -21.52 -33.39
CA MET A 86 -55.90 -21.29 -34.20
C MET A 86 -54.77 -20.66 -33.37
N ASN A 87 -55.09 -19.66 -32.54
CA ASN A 87 -54.10 -19.03 -31.66
C ASN A 87 -53.50 -20.03 -30.66
N ARG A 88 -54.30 -20.97 -30.12
CA ARG A 88 -53.79 -22.04 -29.24
C ARG A 88 -52.89 -23.02 -29.99
N TYR A 89 -53.25 -23.38 -31.22
CA TYR A 89 -52.44 -24.26 -32.06
C TYR A 89 -51.09 -23.60 -32.39
N LEU A 90 -51.09 -22.35 -32.85
CA LEU A 90 -49.88 -21.60 -33.15
C LEU A 90 -48.94 -21.53 -31.94
N LYS A 91 -49.48 -21.18 -30.76
CA LYS A 91 -48.69 -21.15 -29.53
C LYS A 91 -48.05 -22.51 -29.20
N THR A 92 -48.79 -23.60 -29.41
CA THR A 92 -48.26 -24.96 -29.17
C THR A 92 -47.15 -25.31 -30.15
N VAL A 93 -47.30 -24.93 -31.42
CA VAL A 93 -46.28 -25.15 -32.46
C VAL A 93 -45.03 -24.32 -32.18
N GLU A 94 -45.19 -23.05 -31.80
CA GLU A 94 -44.09 -22.17 -31.40
C GLU A 94 -43.31 -22.76 -30.22
N ASP A 95 -44.01 -23.23 -29.18
CA ASP A 95 -43.39 -23.85 -28.00
C ASP A 95 -42.60 -25.13 -28.38
N GLU A 96 -43.17 -26.00 -29.22
CA GLU A 96 -42.48 -27.21 -29.68
C GLU A 96 -41.26 -26.89 -30.57
N PHE A 97 -41.36 -25.87 -31.42
CA PHE A 97 -40.25 -25.42 -32.25
C PHE A 97 -39.12 -24.83 -31.40
N LEU A 98 -39.46 -23.98 -30.43
CA LEU A 98 -38.51 -23.41 -29.47
C LEU A 98 -37.75 -24.48 -28.69
N LYS A 99 -38.44 -25.52 -28.20
CA LYS A 99 -37.79 -26.65 -27.53
C LYS A 99 -36.79 -27.37 -28.43
N LYS A 100 -37.17 -27.65 -29.68
CA LYS A 100 -36.28 -28.33 -30.64
C LYS A 100 -35.08 -27.49 -31.02
N VAL A 101 -35.28 -26.19 -31.27
CA VAL A 101 -34.19 -25.25 -31.57
C VAL A 101 -33.24 -25.11 -30.39
N ARG A 102 -33.75 -24.96 -29.16
CA ARG A 102 -32.90 -24.90 -27.97
C ARG A 102 -32.06 -26.17 -27.82
N THR A 103 -32.69 -27.35 -27.94
CA THR A 103 -31.97 -28.64 -27.86
C THR A 103 -30.89 -28.77 -28.94
N PHE A 104 -31.13 -28.22 -30.13
CA PHE A 104 -30.15 -28.20 -31.21
C PHE A 104 -28.98 -27.26 -30.90
N VAL A 105 -29.26 -26.05 -30.42
CA VAL A 105 -28.25 -25.06 -29.98
C VAL A 105 -27.41 -25.64 -28.85
N ASP A 106 -28.03 -26.21 -27.81
CA ASP A 106 -27.33 -26.84 -26.70
C ASP A 106 -26.39 -27.97 -27.18
N ARG A 107 -26.81 -28.71 -28.22
CA ARG A 107 -25.99 -29.79 -28.80
C ARG A 107 -24.83 -29.25 -29.64
N GLU A 108 -25.02 -28.17 -30.38
CA GLU A 108 -23.97 -27.48 -31.13
C GLU A 108 -22.97 -26.79 -30.19
N GLU A 109 -23.45 -26.12 -29.15
CA GLU A 109 -22.61 -25.49 -28.12
C GLU A 109 -21.79 -26.54 -27.36
N ASN A 110 -22.41 -27.64 -26.91
CA ASN A 110 -21.67 -28.74 -26.30
C ASN A 110 -20.63 -29.34 -27.26
N ARG A 111 -20.92 -29.40 -28.57
CA ARG A 111 -19.96 -29.89 -29.56
C ARG A 111 -18.79 -28.93 -29.76
N GLN A 112 -19.01 -27.62 -29.69
CA GLN A 112 -17.94 -26.62 -29.72
C GLN A 112 -17.12 -26.62 -28.42
N MET A 113 -17.77 -26.68 -27.26
CA MET A 113 -17.10 -26.81 -25.96
C MET A 113 -16.24 -28.08 -25.90
N ALA A 114 -16.75 -29.19 -26.45
CA ALA A 114 -16.02 -30.46 -26.54
C ALA A 114 -14.85 -30.48 -27.55
N ARG A 115 -14.57 -29.36 -28.25
CA ARG A 115 -13.30 -29.17 -29.00
C ARG A 115 -12.17 -28.68 -28.10
N TYR A 116 -12.51 -28.00 -27.00
CA TYR A 116 -11.52 -27.42 -26.08
C TYR A 116 -11.32 -28.26 -24.82
N THR A 117 -12.18 -29.26 -24.56
CA THR A 117 -11.91 -30.27 -23.54
C THR A 117 -10.91 -31.30 -24.06
N PRO A 118 -9.83 -31.58 -23.31
CA PRO A 118 -8.86 -32.59 -23.71
C PRO A 118 -9.54 -33.96 -23.74
N ARG A 119 -9.43 -34.67 -24.87
CA ARG A 119 -9.89 -36.05 -25.01
C ARG A 119 -8.75 -37.01 -24.75
N GLU A 120 -9.06 -38.17 -24.17
CA GLU A 120 -8.09 -39.25 -24.08
C GLU A 120 -7.65 -39.68 -25.49
N ILE A 121 -6.36 -39.91 -25.66
CA ILE A 121 -5.73 -40.28 -26.93
C ILE A 121 -6.41 -41.52 -27.54
N VAL A 122 -6.88 -42.45 -26.70
CA VAL A 122 -7.62 -43.66 -27.09
C VAL A 122 -8.90 -43.31 -27.85
N GLU A 123 -9.65 -42.30 -27.42
CA GLU A 123 -10.92 -41.89 -28.03
C GLU A 123 -10.70 -41.16 -29.37
N LEU A 124 -9.57 -40.45 -29.51
CA LEU A 124 -9.15 -39.83 -30.77
C LEU A 124 -8.70 -40.88 -31.79
N LEU A 125 -7.92 -41.87 -31.35
CA LEU A 125 -7.47 -42.99 -32.20
C LEU A 125 -8.64 -43.83 -32.69
N ASP A 126 -9.62 -44.09 -31.81
CA ASP A 126 -10.81 -44.88 -32.15
C ASP A 126 -11.69 -44.20 -33.22
N LYS A 127 -11.82 -42.86 -33.16
CA LYS A 127 -12.57 -42.06 -34.16
C LYS A 127 -11.88 -41.94 -35.52
N ILE A 128 -10.55 -42.06 -35.59
CA ILE A 128 -9.82 -41.87 -36.86
C ILE A 128 -9.75 -43.18 -37.67
N ALA A 129 -9.46 -44.33 -37.03
CA ALA A 129 -9.40 -45.61 -37.74
C ALA A 129 -9.59 -46.87 -36.88
N GLY A 130 -9.86 -46.73 -35.57
CA GLY A 130 -9.89 -47.84 -34.61
C GLY A 130 -8.49 -48.24 -34.12
N PRO A 131 -8.37 -48.75 -32.87
CA PRO A 131 -7.08 -49.08 -32.24
C PRO A 131 -6.27 -50.12 -33.01
N ASP A 132 -6.92 -51.00 -33.79
CA ASP A 132 -6.26 -52.13 -34.47
C ASP A 132 -5.51 -51.75 -35.76
N LYS A 133 -5.73 -50.56 -36.33
CA LYS A 133 -5.08 -50.13 -37.58
C LYS A 133 -3.80 -49.33 -37.39
N PHE A 134 -3.48 -48.96 -36.15
CA PHE A 134 -2.35 -48.10 -35.85
C PHE A 134 -1.19 -48.90 -35.25
N HIS A 135 -0.10 -49.04 -36.00
CA HIS A 135 1.14 -49.62 -35.46
C HIS A 135 1.73 -48.64 -34.44
N THR A 136 1.62 -49.02 -33.16
CA THR A 136 1.77 -48.15 -31.98
C THR A 136 3.09 -47.36 -31.91
N GLY A 137 4.20 -47.90 -32.43
CA GLY A 137 5.53 -47.29 -32.25
C GLY A 137 5.79 -45.96 -32.99
N GLU A 138 5.28 -45.76 -34.20
CA GLU A 138 5.50 -44.49 -34.94
C GLU A 138 4.56 -43.38 -34.48
N ILE A 139 3.34 -43.77 -34.07
CA ILE A 139 2.34 -42.84 -33.54
C ILE A 139 2.72 -42.38 -32.14
N GLU A 140 3.20 -43.28 -31.29
CA GLU A 140 3.75 -42.89 -29.98
C GLU A 140 4.91 -41.89 -30.13
N LYS A 141 5.85 -42.14 -31.05
CA LYS A 141 6.94 -41.19 -31.34
C LYS A 141 6.42 -39.85 -31.87
N SER A 142 5.44 -39.85 -32.76
CA SER A 142 4.83 -38.64 -33.31
C SER A 142 4.09 -37.84 -32.22
N ILE A 143 3.33 -38.52 -31.37
CA ILE A 143 2.65 -37.94 -30.21
C ILE A 143 3.67 -37.35 -29.24
N VAL A 144 4.71 -38.11 -28.86
CA VAL A 144 5.78 -37.62 -27.97
C VAL A 144 6.48 -36.39 -28.56
N ASN A 145 6.75 -36.37 -29.86
CA ASN A 145 7.34 -35.21 -30.52
C ASN A 145 6.40 -34.00 -30.56
N MET A 146 5.12 -34.19 -30.90
CA MET A 146 4.12 -33.11 -30.91
C MET A 146 3.90 -32.52 -29.51
N TYR A 147 3.78 -33.38 -28.49
CA TYR A 147 3.68 -32.94 -27.10
C TYR A 147 4.97 -32.26 -26.63
N GLY A 148 6.14 -32.77 -27.01
CA GLY A 148 7.44 -32.17 -26.70
C GLY A 148 7.59 -30.77 -27.30
N HIS A 149 7.23 -30.59 -28.57
CA HIS A 149 7.26 -29.27 -29.23
C HIS A 149 6.27 -28.29 -28.62
N LEU A 150 5.04 -28.73 -28.37
CA LEU A 150 4.00 -27.89 -27.77
C LEU A 150 4.36 -27.49 -26.34
N HIS A 151 4.89 -28.43 -25.54
CA HIS A 151 5.39 -28.15 -24.20
C HIS A 151 6.59 -27.17 -24.24
N GLY A 152 7.50 -27.32 -25.19
CA GLY A 152 8.62 -26.39 -25.38
C GLY A 152 8.17 -24.97 -25.76
N HIS A 153 7.13 -24.82 -26.59
CA HIS A 153 6.54 -23.51 -26.90
C HIS A 153 5.86 -22.89 -25.68
N ILE A 154 5.04 -23.65 -24.97
CA ILE A 154 4.37 -23.19 -23.74
C ILE A 154 5.41 -22.78 -22.70
N GLN A 155 6.47 -23.57 -22.51
CA GLN A 155 7.53 -23.26 -21.56
C GLN A 155 8.23 -21.93 -21.93
N ARG A 156 8.58 -21.73 -23.21
CA ARG A 156 9.21 -20.48 -23.67
C ARG A 156 8.32 -19.26 -23.42
N GLU A 157 7.03 -19.33 -23.80
CA GLU A 157 6.08 -18.24 -23.59
C GLU A 157 5.87 -17.94 -22.10
N ILE A 158 5.78 -18.98 -21.25
CA ILE A 158 5.70 -18.81 -19.80
C ILE A 158 6.94 -18.11 -19.25
N THR A 159 8.14 -18.52 -19.68
CA THR A 159 9.39 -17.89 -19.25
C THR A 159 9.47 -16.43 -19.70
N GLU A 160 9.03 -16.11 -20.92
CA GLU A 160 9.00 -14.72 -21.41
C GLU A 160 7.97 -13.86 -20.66
N ILE A 161 6.79 -14.40 -20.34
CA ILE A 161 5.79 -13.73 -19.51
C ILE A 161 6.34 -13.49 -18.10
N GLU A 162 7.01 -14.49 -17.50
CA GLU A 162 7.63 -14.37 -16.19
C GLU A 162 8.72 -13.27 -16.19
N GLU A 163 9.60 -13.26 -17.20
CA GLU A 163 10.65 -12.25 -17.34
C GLU A 163 10.07 -10.84 -17.52
N ARG A 164 9.08 -10.67 -18.40
CA ARG A 164 8.39 -9.39 -18.61
C ARG A 164 7.63 -8.92 -17.37
N THR A 165 6.96 -9.84 -16.67
CA THR A 165 6.20 -9.52 -15.44
C THR A 165 7.16 -9.11 -14.33
N ASN A 166 8.28 -9.83 -14.17
CA ASN A 166 9.33 -9.47 -13.21
C ASN A 166 9.96 -8.12 -13.54
N ALA A 167 10.21 -7.81 -14.81
CA ALA A 167 10.71 -6.51 -15.23
C ALA A 167 9.70 -5.38 -14.93
N LEU A 168 8.40 -5.61 -15.19
CA LEU A 168 7.32 -4.66 -14.90
C LEU A 168 7.13 -4.45 -13.39
N LEU A 169 7.22 -5.51 -12.60
CA LEU A 169 7.18 -5.43 -11.14
C LEU A 169 8.36 -4.64 -10.61
N ARG A 170 9.58 -4.87 -11.11
CA ARG A 170 10.77 -4.06 -10.78
C ARG A 170 10.59 -2.60 -11.17
N GLN A 171 10.10 -2.32 -12.39
CA GLN A 171 9.88 -0.95 -12.84
C GLN A 171 8.81 -0.23 -12.00
N LYS A 172 7.74 -0.92 -11.58
CA LYS A 172 6.73 -0.37 -10.67
C LYS A 172 7.24 -0.21 -9.25
N THR A 173 8.13 -1.08 -8.76
CA THR A 173 8.80 -0.85 -7.47
C THR A 173 9.75 0.33 -7.54
N ASP A 174 10.46 0.52 -8.65
CA ASP A 174 11.47 1.57 -8.79
C ASP A 174 10.87 2.97 -8.95
N ILE A 175 9.67 3.09 -9.55
CA ILE A 175 8.98 4.39 -9.76
C ILE A 175 8.04 4.74 -8.59
N GLY A 176 7.66 3.78 -7.74
CA GLY A 176 6.58 3.96 -6.75
C GLY A 176 6.82 3.41 -5.35
N ALA A 177 7.93 2.74 -5.06
CA ALA A 177 8.20 2.22 -3.72
C ALA A 177 9.14 3.14 -2.93
N LEU A 178 8.74 4.40 -2.72
CA LEU A 178 9.44 5.21 -1.73
C LEU A 178 9.27 4.68 -0.30
N VAL A 179 8.31 3.76 -0.08
CA VAL A 179 8.24 2.71 0.95
C VAL A 179 6.80 2.15 0.90
N ARG A 180 6.60 0.82 1.05
CA ARG A 180 5.25 0.24 1.18
C ARG A 180 4.55 0.90 2.38
N GLY A 181 3.29 1.33 2.25
CA GLY A 181 2.58 2.13 3.26
C GLY A 181 2.61 1.59 4.70
N GLN A 182 2.87 0.29 4.90
CA GLN A 182 3.12 -0.28 6.21
C GLN A 182 4.41 0.23 6.88
N ASN A 183 5.50 0.45 6.14
CA ASN A 183 6.80 0.86 6.70
C ASN A 183 7.03 2.38 6.59
N ALA A 184 6.03 3.15 6.16
CA ALA A 184 6.16 4.60 5.95
C ALA A 184 6.46 5.36 7.25
N TYR A 185 6.10 4.79 8.42
CA TYR A 185 6.44 5.34 9.73
C TYR A 185 7.96 5.42 9.97
N ALA A 186 8.76 4.61 9.26
CA ALA A 186 10.21 4.63 9.39
C ALA A 186 10.82 5.88 8.73
N ILE A 187 10.12 6.57 7.83
CA ILE A 187 10.65 7.78 7.18
C ILE A 187 10.40 8.98 8.10
N MET A 188 11.48 9.55 8.65
CA MET A 188 11.41 10.71 9.54
C MET A 188 11.38 12.03 8.78
N LYS A 189 12.28 12.18 7.79
CA LYS A 189 12.45 13.42 7.04
C LYS A 189 13.01 13.10 5.66
N GLY A 190 12.33 13.58 4.62
CA GLY A 190 12.85 13.62 3.26
C GLY A 190 12.98 15.08 2.82
N THR A 191 14.18 15.54 2.46
CA THR A 191 14.35 16.84 1.82
C THR A 191 14.90 16.67 0.43
N PHE A 192 14.22 17.32 -0.51
CA PHE A 192 14.63 17.44 -1.90
C PHE A 192 15.01 18.90 -2.10
N ARG A 193 16.27 19.17 -2.41
CA ARG A 193 16.77 20.52 -2.68
C ARG A 193 17.49 20.50 -4.03
N ASP A 194 17.39 21.58 -4.78
CA ASP A 194 18.15 21.71 -6.01
C ASP A 194 19.64 21.83 -5.67
N ASN A 195 20.51 21.17 -6.44
CA ASN A 195 21.94 21.28 -6.22
C ASN A 195 22.39 22.74 -6.46
N PRO A 196 23.11 23.38 -5.53
CA PRO A 196 23.54 24.77 -5.68
C PRO A 196 24.45 25.02 -6.89
N TYR A 197 25.15 23.99 -7.39
CA TYR A 197 26.05 24.10 -8.53
C TYR A 197 25.38 23.75 -9.86
N ASN A 198 24.42 22.82 -9.87
CA ASN A 198 23.73 22.39 -11.08
C ASN A 198 22.23 22.10 -10.83
N PRO A 199 21.41 23.14 -10.63
CA PRO A 199 20.02 22.99 -10.19
C PRO A 199 19.08 22.42 -11.28
N ILE A 200 19.48 22.47 -12.56
CA ILE A 200 18.63 22.03 -13.68
C ILE A 200 18.66 20.51 -13.82
N HIS A 201 19.78 19.87 -13.49
CA HIS A 201 20.02 18.46 -13.77
C HIS A 201 20.15 17.60 -12.52
N VAL A 202 20.46 18.18 -11.35
CA VAL A 202 20.78 17.44 -10.13
C VAL A 202 19.95 17.92 -8.95
N TYR A 203 19.33 16.96 -8.26
CA TYR A 203 18.62 17.18 -7.01
C TYR A 203 19.37 16.50 -5.85
N ASP A 204 19.65 17.27 -4.80
CA ASP A 204 20.13 16.76 -3.53
C ASP A 204 18.97 16.16 -2.75
N VAL A 205 18.99 14.82 -2.64
CA VAL A 205 18.02 14.07 -1.86
C VAL A 205 18.65 13.66 -0.54
N LYS A 206 18.07 14.12 0.58
CA LYS A 206 18.42 13.64 1.92
C LYS A 206 17.23 12.89 2.50
N LEU A 207 17.39 11.58 2.65
CA LEU A 207 16.39 10.72 3.28
C LEU A 207 16.91 10.25 4.63
N SER A 208 16.14 10.51 5.68
CA SER A 208 16.41 10.05 7.04
C SER A 208 15.38 8.99 7.44
N ILE A 209 15.86 7.78 7.71
CA ILE A 209 15.04 6.64 8.09
C ILE A 209 15.37 6.29 9.54
N ASN A 210 14.35 6.17 10.38
CA ASN A 210 14.44 5.67 11.74
C ASN A 210 13.89 4.25 11.78
N ILE A 211 14.64 3.33 12.39
CA ILE A 211 14.28 1.92 12.51
C ILE A 211 14.15 1.64 14.00
N LEU A 212 13.01 1.08 14.40
CA LEU A 212 12.78 0.70 15.79
C LEU A 212 13.60 -0.54 16.15
N GLU A 213 14.04 -0.64 17.40
CA GLU A 213 14.86 -1.78 17.85
C GLU A 213 14.12 -3.12 17.69
N ASN A 214 12.79 -3.11 17.84
CA ASN A 214 11.93 -4.29 17.69
C ASN A 214 11.91 -4.85 16.26
N GLU A 215 12.32 -4.07 15.25
CA GLU A 215 12.39 -4.50 13.85
C GLU A 215 13.76 -5.03 13.46
N LEU A 216 14.75 -4.90 14.33
CA LEU A 216 16.09 -5.38 14.06
C LEU A 216 16.12 -6.90 14.14
N ILE A 217 16.75 -7.53 13.13
CA ILE A 217 17.01 -8.98 13.12
C ILE A 217 17.85 -9.41 14.33
N SER A 218 18.68 -8.52 14.83
CA SER A 218 19.49 -8.75 16.03
C SER A 218 19.66 -7.44 16.79
N PRO A 219 19.57 -7.47 18.13
CA PRO A 219 19.73 -6.27 18.95
C PRO A 219 21.13 -5.67 18.75
N ILE A 220 21.19 -4.35 18.66
CA ILE A 220 22.45 -3.60 18.55
C ILE A 220 22.75 -3.00 19.90
N TYR A 221 23.89 -3.38 20.48
CA TYR A 221 24.35 -2.78 21.74
C TYR A 221 25.32 -1.64 21.48
N HIS A 222 25.15 -0.56 22.24
CA HIS A 222 26.18 0.47 22.33
C HIS A 222 27.46 -0.11 22.97
N TYR A 223 28.64 0.37 22.55
CA TYR A 223 29.92 -0.21 22.96
C TYR A 223 30.17 -0.15 24.48
N GLN A 224 29.66 0.90 25.13
CA GLN A 224 29.85 1.15 26.56
C GLN A 224 28.84 0.43 27.47
N VAL A 225 27.87 -0.31 26.91
CA VAL A 225 26.86 -1.03 27.70
C VAL A 225 27.52 -2.06 28.62
N PRO A 226 27.13 -2.12 29.91
CA PRO A 226 27.69 -3.09 30.84
C PRO A 226 27.27 -4.52 30.47
N LEU A 227 28.16 -5.49 30.66
CA LEU A 227 27.87 -6.92 30.40
C LEU A 227 26.67 -7.43 31.20
N SER A 228 26.44 -6.87 32.38
CA SER A 228 25.30 -7.23 33.23
C SER A 228 23.96 -7.06 32.52
N LEU A 229 23.81 -6.04 31.68
CA LEU A 229 22.57 -5.80 30.93
C LEU A 229 22.39 -6.88 29.85
N ILE A 230 23.45 -7.14 29.07
CA ILE A 230 23.45 -8.15 28.00
C ILE A 230 23.16 -9.55 28.58
N ILE A 231 23.75 -9.87 29.74
CA ILE A 231 23.52 -11.15 30.42
C ILE A 231 22.08 -11.26 30.94
N LYS A 232 21.53 -10.18 31.52
CA LYS A 232 20.13 -10.16 31.96
C LYS A 232 19.18 -10.40 30.79
N GLU A 233 19.41 -9.77 29.65
CA GLU A 233 18.63 -10.01 28.43
C GLU A 233 18.81 -11.44 27.89
N ALA A 234 20.03 -11.96 27.86
CA ALA A 234 20.28 -13.34 27.44
C ALA A 234 19.60 -14.37 28.35
N ILE A 235 19.61 -14.14 29.67
CA ILE A 235 18.87 -14.96 30.64
C ILE A 235 17.37 -14.84 30.40
N GLN A 236 16.85 -13.63 30.16
CA GLN A 236 15.44 -13.41 29.87
C GLN A 236 15.00 -14.17 28.62
N HIS A 237 15.76 -14.06 27.51
CA HIS A 237 15.50 -14.83 26.30
C HIS A 237 15.52 -16.34 26.57
N ARG A 238 16.49 -16.81 27.37
CA ARG A 238 16.58 -18.22 27.73
C ARG A 238 15.39 -18.70 28.57
N ILE A 239 14.90 -17.87 29.50
CA ILE A 239 13.71 -18.19 30.29
C ILE A 239 12.49 -18.30 29.38
N ILE A 240 12.30 -17.34 28.45
CA ILE A 240 11.20 -17.38 27.48
C ILE A 240 11.26 -18.66 26.64
N GLU A 241 12.44 -19.04 26.12
CA GLU A 241 12.61 -20.30 25.37
C GLU A 241 12.26 -21.55 26.20
N LEU A 242 12.60 -21.56 27.48
CA LEU A 242 12.30 -22.70 28.36
C LEU A 242 10.80 -22.80 28.63
N ILE A 243 10.15 -21.65 28.87
CA ILE A 243 8.69 -21.56 29.04
C ILE A 243 7.97 -22.02 27.77
N ASP A 244 8.42 -21.57 26.59
CA ASP A 244 7.83 -21.96 25.31
C ASP A 244 7.93 -23.48 25.10
N LYS A 245 9.09 -24.08 25.37
CA LYS A 245 9.27 -25.55 25.30
C LYS A 245 8.40 -26.31 26.29
N GLU A 246 8.19 -25.75 27.47
CA GLU A 246 7.35 -26.38 28.49
C GLU A 246 5.87 -26.34 28.08
N ILE A 247 5.44 -25.26 27.44
CA ILE A 247 4.09 -25.16 26.86
C ILE A 247 3.91 -26.09 25.67
N ASP A 248 4.92 -26.23 24.82
CA ASP A 248 4.88 -27.21 23.73
C ASP A 248 4.69 -28.63 24.28
N ARG A 249 5.39 -28.99 25.37
CA ARG A 249 5.19 -30.28 26.06
C ARG A 249 3.80 -30.42 26.68
N ILE A 250 3.27 -29.33 27.26
CA ILE A 250 1.91 -29.34 27.82
C ILE A 250 0.90 -29.55 26.69
N ASN A 251 1.04 -28.86 25.55
CA ASN A 251 0.20 -29.04 24.36
C ASN A 251 0.30 -30.46 23.81
N GLU A 252 1.51 -31.01 23.65
CA GLU A 252 1.72 -32.41 23.25
C GLU A 252 1.00 -33.38 24.20
N SER A 253 1.11 -33.15 25.53
CA SER A 253 0.43 -34.00 26.52
C SER A 253 -1.10 -33.89 26.49
N LEU A 254 -1.65 -32.74 26.09
CA LEU A 254 -3.09 -32.53 25.94
C LEU A 254 -3.61 -33.22 24.68
N ILE A 255 -2.84 -33.18 23.59
CA ILE A 255 -3.12 -33.91 22.35
C ILE A 255 -3.11 -35.43 22.62
N ASP A 256 -2.11 -35.93 23.34
CA ASP A 256 -2.00 -37.34 23.72
C ASP A 256 -3.16 -37.82 24.62
N GLN A 257 -3.72 -36.90 25.42
CA GLN A 257 -4.92 -37.14 26.23
C GLN A 257 -6.24 -36.98 25.44
N GLY A 258 -6.17 -36.64 24.15
CA GLY A 258 -7.34 -36.41 23.29
C GLY A 258 -8.13 -35.15 23.63
N LYS A 259 -7.52 -34.19 24.33
CA LYS A 259 -8.11 -32.88 24.63
C LYS A 259 -7.77 -31.87 23.53
N ALA A 260 -8.56 -30.81 23.46
CA ALA A 260 -8.27 -29.71 22.54
C ALA A 260 -6.97 -28.99 22.93
N GLU A 261 -6.24 -28.50 21.93
CA GLU A 261 -5.09 -27.62 22.12
C GLU A 261 -5.48 -26.37 22.92
N LEU A 262 -4.54 -25.82 23.69
CA LEU A 262 -4.75 -24.60 24.46
C LEU A 262 -5.10 -23.43 23.53
N ASP A 263 -6.11 -22.63 23.91
CA ASP A 263 -6.42 -21.40 23.19
C ASP A 263 -5.26 -20.38 23.33
N LYS A 264 -5.15 -19.44 22.38
CA LYS A 264 -4.13 -18.36 22.43
C LYS A 264 -4.18 -17.57 23.74
N THR A 265 -5.37 -17.41 24.32
CA THR A 265 -5.55 -16.73 25.61
C THR A 265 -5.06 -17.60 26.77
N GLU A 266 -5.32 -18.90 26.73
CA GLU A 266 -4.90 -19.88 27.75
C GLU A 266 -3.38 -20.08 27.72
N ILE A 267 -2.77 -20.10 26.53
CA ILE A 267 -1.32 -20.13 26.35
C ILE A 267 -0.67 -18.94 27.09
N ILE A 268 -1.25 -17.74 27.03
CA ILE A 268 -0.72 -16.57 27.73
C ILE A 268 -0.79 -16.77 29.26
N PHE A 269 -1.90 -17.29 29.78
CA PHE A 269 -2.04 -17.54 31.21
C PHE A 269 -1.08 -18.62 31.71
N GLU A 270 -0.88 -19.70 30.95
CA GLU A 270 0.11 -20.73 31.29
C GLU A 270 1.55 -20.21 31.17
N LYS A 271 1.87 -19.35 30.19
CA LYS A 271 3.16 -18.63 30.14
C LYS A 271 3.42 -17.85 31.42
N ILE A 272 2.42 -17.08 31.88
CA ILE A 272 2.54 -16.26 33.09
C ILE A 272 2.74 -17.14 34.32
N ARG A 273 2.01 -18.25 34.44
CA ARG A 273 2.14 -19.19 35.55
C ARG A 273 3.53 -19.83 35.61
N GLN A 274 4.11 -20.15 34.47
CA GLN A 274 5.46 -20.73 34.40
C GLN A 274 6.58 -19.73 34.76
N ILE A 275 6.34 -18.41 34.63
CA ILE A 275 7.31 -17.39 35.06
C ILE A 275 7.56 -17.47 36.57
N GLU A 276 6.55 -17.81 37.38
CA GLU A 276 6.69 -17.93 38.84
C GLU A 276 7.78 -18.94 39.24
N ASN A 277 8.01 -19.98 38.43
CA ASN A 277 9.06 -20.97 38.68
C ASN A 277 10.49 -20.41 38.54
N PHE A 278 10.65 -19.28 37.86
CA PHE A 278 11.93 -18.62 37.61
C PHE A 278 12.09 -17.29 38.37
N THR A 279 11.08 -16.86 39.12
CA THR A 279 11.10 -15.63 39.93
C THR A 279 10.96 -15.95 41.41
N SER A 280 11.81 -15.36 42.25
CA SER A 280 11.59 -15.32 43.71
C SER A 280 11.92 -13.94 44.24
N ASP A 281 11.21 -13.51 45.28
CA ASP A 281 11.40 -12.19 45.90
C ASP A 281 12.66 -12.09 46.77
N ASP A 282 13.20 -13.22 47.24
CA ASP A 282 14.41 -13.25 48.07
C ASP A 282 15.68 -13.10 47.23
N LYS A 283 16.22 -11.88 47.19
CA LYS A 283 17.50 -11.55 46.53
C LYS A 283 18.72 -12.09 47.27
N ASP A 284 18.57 -12.46 48.54
CA ASP A 284 19.70 -12.75 49.42
C ASP A 284 20.10 -14.24 49.50
N ASP A 285 19.19 -15.15 49.18
CA ASP A 285 19.42 -16.59 49.24
C ASP A 285 20.20 -17.12 48.00
N GLU A 286 21.31 -17.85 48.22
CA GLU A 286 22.11 -18.48 47.15
C GLU A 286 21.34 -19.62 46.44
N ASN A 287 20.32 -20.20 47.08
CA ASN A 287 19.49 -21.28 46.52
C ASN A 287 18.15 -20.79 45.91
N SER A 288 17.96 -19.48 45.77
CA SER A 288 16.76 -18.92 45.15
C SER A 288 16.57 -19.42 43.70
N THR A 289 15.31 -19.64 43.31
CA THR A 289 14.92 -20.06 41.95
C THR A 289 15.39 -19.07 40.87
N ARG A 290 15.68 -17.82 41.24
CA ARG A 290 16.25 -16.78 40.39
C ARG A 290 17.68 -17.10 39.92
N TYR A 291 18.43 -17.89 40.68
CA TYR A 291 19.83 -18.24 40.39
C TYR A 291 20.01 -19.63 39.76
N THR A 292 18.91 -20.30 39.37
CA THR A 292 18.92 -21.63 38.73
C THR A 292 19.75 -21.64 37.44
N ILE A 293 19.76 -20.53 36.70
CA ILE A 293 20.46 -20.39 35.41
C ILE A 293 21.89 -19.86 35.60
N LEU A 294 22.10 -18.97 36.58
CA LEU A 294 23.40 -18.33 36.81
C LEU A 294 23.58 -18.05 38.31
N ALA A 295 24.65 -18.57 38.91
CA ALA A 295 24.87 -18.44 40.35
C ALA A 295 25.09 -16.98 40.77
N LYS A 296 24.56 -16.61 41.95
CA LYS A 296 24.64 -15.26 42.53
C LYS A 296 26.05 -14.67 42.51
N ARG A 297 27.05 -15.46 42.87
CA ARG A 297 28.48 -15.09 42.87
C ARG A 297 28.99 -14.58 41.53
N PHE A 298 28.42 -15.02 40.42
CA PHE A 298 28.78 -14.53 39.10
C PHE A 298 28.03 -13.25 38.75
N ILE A 299 26.75 -13.13 39.10
CA ILE A 299 25.97 -11.90 38.87
C ILE A 299 26.59 -10.71 39.62
N ASP A 300 26.92 -10.90 40.89
CA ASP A 300 27.51 -9.85 41.73
C ASP A 300 28.92 -9.44 41.24
N LYS A 301 29.68 -10.38 40.68
CA LYS A 301 31.00 -10.10 40.09
C LYS A 301 30.92 -9.44 38.71
N ILE A 302 29.81 -9.60 37.99
CA ILE A 302 29.56 -9.07 36.64
C ILE A 302 28.95 -7.67 36.70
N GLU A 303 28.33 -7.29 37.82
CA GLU A 303 27.76 -5.96 38.00
C GLU A 303 28.86 -4.89 37.92
N GLY A 304 28.73 -3.96 36.97
CA GLY A 304 29.72 -2.89 36.71
C GLY A 304 30.76 -3.18 35.62
N LEU A 305 30.85 -4.41 35.09
CA LEU A 305 31.81 -4.75 34.03
C LEU A 305 31.46 -4.07 32.69
N ARG A 306 32.26 -3.08 32.28
CA ARG A 306 32.15 -2.38 30.99
C ARG A 306 33.05 -3.03 29.92
N ALA A 307 33.33 -2.33 28.81
CA ALA A 307 34.27 -2.80 27.77
C ALA A 307 35.73 -2.86 28.26
N GLU A 308 36.09 -1.99 29.19
CA GLU A 308 37.41 -1.91 29.78
C GLU A 308 37.28 -2.13 31.29
N ILE A 309 38.18 -2.95 31.83
CA ILE A 309 38.28 -3.16 33.28
C ILE A 309 39.27 -2.11 33.76
N PRO A 310 38.88 -1.18 34.64
CA PRO A 310 39.83 -0.25 35.23
C PRO A 310 40.89 -1.06 36.00
N PRO A 311 42.19 -0.73 35.88
CA PRO A 311 43.28 -1.49 36.49
C PRO A 311 43.21 -1.52 38.03
N ASP A 312 42.41 -0.63 38.64
CA ASP A 312 42.22 -0.49 40.07
C ASP A 312 41.28 -1.56 40.68
N GLU A 313 40.49 -2.27 39.86
CA GLU A 313 39.58 -3.34 40.30
C GLU A 313 40.17 -4.74 40.06
N TYR A 314 41.21 -5.08 40.83
CA TYR A 314 41.91 -6.36 40.74
C TYR A 314 41.05 -7.52 41.31
N ASP A 315 40.65 -8.48 40.47
CA ASP A 315 39.97 -9.72 40.88
C ASP A 315 41.03 -10.81 41.15
N PRO A 316 41.21 -11.31 42.40
CA PRO A 316 42.24 -12.30 42.74
C PRO A 316 42.15 -13.62 41.96
N LEU A 317 40.98 -13.92 41.37
CA LEU A 317 40.70 -15.16 40.65
C LEU A 317 40.57 -14.95 39.12
N ASN A 318 40.78 -13.74 38.59
CA ASN A 318 40.62 -13.39 37.17
C ASN A 318 39.27 -13.82 36.54
N ILE A 319 38.23 -14.06 37.35
CA ILE A 319 36.93 -14.55 36.87
C ILE A 319 36.30 -13.50 35.95
N ARG A 320 36.44 -12.22 36.29
CA ARG A 320 36.01 -11.11 35.45
C ARG A 320 36.65 -11.09 34.06
N GLU A 321 37.96 -11.34 33.98
CA GLU A 321 38.68 -11.40 32.70
C GLU A 321 38.28 -12.61 31.86
N VAL A 322 38.07 -13.76 32.51
CA VAL A 322 37.64 -15.00 31.82
C VAL A 322 36.24 -14.82 31.25
N ILE A 323 35.30 -14.27 32.02
CA ILE A 323 33.96 -13.96 31.54
C ILE A 323 34.04 -12.99 30.38
N LYS A 324 34.84 -11.92 30.48
CA LYS A 324 35.04 -10.97 29.38
C LYS A 324 35.58 -11.68 28.13
N LYS A 325 36.60 -12.54 28.26
CA LYS A 325 37.15 -13.31 27.13
C LYS A 325 36.10 -14.19 26.46
N ILE A 326 35.24 -14.86 27.24
CA ILE A 326 34.14 -15.66 26.69
C ILE A 326 33.19 -14.76 25.87
N PHE A 327 32.81 -13.60 26.40
CA PHE A 327 31.95 -12.65 25.70
C PHE A 327 32.60 -12.06 24.43
N ASP A 328 33.90 -11.79 24.47
CA ASP A 328 34.65 -11.28 23.33
C ASP A 328 34.82 -12.34 22.23
N ILE A 329 35.04 -13.61 22.60
CA ILE A 329 35.09 -14.76 21.68
C ILE A 329 33.75 -14.95 20.98
N GLU A 330 32.65 -14.92 21.73
CA GLU A 330 31.29 -15.03 21.18
C GLU A 330 30.85 -13.76 20.43
N ASN A 331 31.64 -12.68 20.52
CA ASN A 331 31.44 -11.41 19.80
C ASN A 331 30.02 -10.83 19.90
N ILE A 332 29.32 -11.13 21.00
CA ILE A 332 27.88 -10.84 21.18
C ILE A 332 27.61 -9.34 21.05
N ARG A 333 28.52 -8.51 21.58
CA ARG A 333 28.41 -7.04 21.53
C ARG A 333 28.38 -6.47 20.11
N ASN A 334 29.16 -7.04 19.20
CA ASN A 334 29.28 -6.52 17.84
C ASN A 334 28.40 -7.28 16.84
N ARG A 335 27.82 -8.43 17.22
CA ARG A 335 27.07 -9.31 16.33
C ARG A 335 25.94 -8.58 15.60
N GLY A 336 25.06 -7.88 16.33
CA GLY A 336 23.95 -7.16 15.72
C GLY A 336 24.41 -6.07 14.74
N TYR A 337 25.36 -5.24 15.17
CA TYR A 337 25.92 -4.18 14.33
C TYR A 337 26.62 -4.71 13.08
N ASN A 338 27.44 -5.76 13.22
CA ASN A 338 28.11 -6.39 12.09
C ASN A 338 27.10 -7.03 11.13
N SER A 339 26.04 -7.65 11.65
CA SER A 339 24.96 -8.20 10.81
C SER A 339 24.30 -7.11 9.98
N ALA A 340 24.00 -5.95 10.58
CA ALA A 340 23.41 -4.82 9.86
C ALA A 340 24.35 -4.28 8.76
N VAL A 341 25.65 -4.12 9.06
CA VAL A 341 26.65 -3.67 8.08
C VAL A 341 26.83 -4.70 6.96
N ASN A 342 26.85 -5.98 7.27
CA ASN A 342 27.00 -7.06 6.29
C ASN A 342 25.79 -7.15 5.35
N VAL A 343 24.57 -7.01 5.89
CA VAL A 343 23.35 -6.98 5.06
C VAL A 343 23.37 -5.78 4.12
N LEU A 344 23.74 -4.61 4.62
CA LEU A 344 23.78 -3.40 3.80
C LEU A 344 24.85 -3.47 2.72
N THR A 345 26.05 -3.95 3.04
CA THR A 345 27.12 -4.15 2.04
C THR A 345 26.73 -5.21 1.01
N SER A 346 26.10 -6.31 1.42
CA SER A 346 25.55 -7.32 0.49
C SER A 346 24.52 -6.74 -0.48
N ILE A 347 23.60 -5.89 0.00
CA ILE A 347 22.65 -5.19 -0.86
C ILE A 347 23.39 -4.29 -1.85
N LEU A 348 24.37 -3.53 -1.38
CA LEU A 348 25.15 -2.61 -2.21
C LEU A 348 25.99 -3.34 -3.28
N ASP A 349 26.56 -4.49 -2.94
CA ASP A 349 27.29 -5.35 -3.87
C ASP A 349 26.36 -5.87 -5.00
N THR A 350 25.10 -6.13 -4.67
CA THR A 350 24.10 -6.57 -5.65
C THR A 350 23.72 -5.46 -6.63
N SER A 351 23.75 -4.20 -6.20
CA SER A 351 23.30 -3.04 -6.99
C SER A 351 24.29 -2.52 -8.05
N LYS A 352 25.45 -3.17 -8.27
CA LYS A 352 26.45 -2.78 -9.30
C LYS A 352 26.81 -1.28 -9.28
N LEU A 353 26.94 -0.71 -8.10
CA LEU A 353 27.32 0.69 -7.91
C LEU A 353 28.83 0.91 -8.18
N GLY A 354 29.26 2.18 -8.22
CA GLY A 354 30.64 2.57 -8.48
C GLY A 354 31.62 2.10 -7.41
N TYR A 355 32.87 2.60 -7.48
CA TYR A 355 33.88 2.25 -6.48
C TYR A 355 33.52 2.87 -5.12
N GLN A 356 33.40 2.04 -4.07
CA GLN A 356 32.92 2.48 -2.75
C GLN A 356 34.03 2.53 -1.71
N TYR A 357 33.99 3.56 -0.87
CA TYR A 357 34.75 3.68 0.36
C TYR A 357 33.86 3.44 1.57
N ILE A 358 34.23 2.47 2.41
CA ILE A 358 33.50 2.13 3.64
C ILE A 358 34.35 2.52 4.85
N ASN A 359 33.84 3.46 5.65
CA ASN A 359 34.38 3.82 6.95
C ASN A 359 33.51 3.23 8.06
N ASN A 360 34.02 2.16 8.69
CA ASN A 360 33.31 1.46 9.77
C ASN A 360 33.93 1.79 11.13
N PHE A 361 33.25 2.64 11.91
CA PHE A 361 33.60 2.99 13.28
C PHE A 361 32.85 2.09 14.26
N LYS A 362 33.41 0.91 14.55
CA LYS A 362 32.78 -0.09 15.44
C LYS A 362 32.48 0.46 16.84
N ASN A 363 33.39 1.24 17.44
CA ASN A 363 33.21 1.76 18.80
C ASN A 363 32.08 2.79 18.89
N ALA A 364 31.95 3.64 17.86
CA ALA A 364 30.90 4.64 17.77
C ALA A 364 29.59 4.08 17.20
N ARG A 365 29.57 2.84 16.70
CA ARG A 365 28.46 2.23 15.95
C ARG A 365 28.01 3.09 14.76
N VAL A 366 28.98 3.65 14.04
CA VAL A 366 28.74 4.49 12.85
C VAL A 366 29.44 3.87 11.64
N CYS A 367 28.65 3.55 10.61
CA CYS A 367 29.17 3.14 9.30
C CYS A 367 28.85 4.24 8.29
N VAL A 368 29.86 4.73 7.58
CA VAL A 368 29.69 5.69 6.50
C VAL A 368 30.20 5.05 5.22
N ILE A 369 29.31 4.86 4.26
CA ILE A 369 29.62 4.39 2.92
C ILE A 369 29.49 5.56 1.98
N LYS A 370 30.52 5.78 1.17
CA LYS A 370 30.58 6.82 0.15
C LYS A 370 31.09 6.18 -1.13
N GLU A 371 30.73 6.73 -2.27
CA GLU A 371 31.53 6.48 -3.47
C GLU A 371 32.87 7.21 -3.35
N TYR A 372 33.94 6.58 -3.84
CA TYR A 372 35.30 7.09 -3.80
C TYR A 372 35.45 8.14 -4.91
N GLU A 373 35.65 9.40 -4.51
CA GLU A 373 35.94 10.48 -5.45
C GLU A 373 36.65 11.65 -4.78
N GLU A 374 37.06 12.65 -5.58
CA GLU A 374 37.76 13.85 -5.10
C GLU A 374 36.95 14.58 -4.01
N THR A 375 37.64 15.02 -2.93
CA THR A 375 37.03 15.77 -1.83
C THR A 375 36.53 17.17 -2.19
N ASP A 376 36.82 17.63 -3.41
CA ASP A 376 36.52 18.99 -3.89
C ASP A 376 35.13 19.03 -4.55
N PRO A 377 34.15 19.75 -3.96
CA PRO A 377 32.76 19.77 -4.45
C PRO A 377 32.59 20.25 -5.90
N GLU A 378 33.53 21.04 -6.43
CA GLU A 378 33.46 21.58 -7.79
C GLU A 378 33.85 20.57 -8.88
N LYS A 379 34.57 19.50 -8.51
CA LYS A 379 35.07 18.48 -9.44
C LYS A 379 34.32 17.15 -9.36
N LEU A 380 33.39 17.02 -8.42
CA LEU A 380 32.54 15.85 -8.29
C LEU A 380 31.63 15.72 -9.52
N PRO A 381 31.48 14.53 -10.12
CA PRO A 381 30.42 14.24 -11.06
C PRO A 381 29.04 14.42 -10.44
N HIS A 382 28.06 14.54 -11.33
CA HIS A 382 26.72 15.03 -11.02
C HIS A 382 25.88 14.09 -10.15
N GLU A 383 26.23 12.81 -10.03
CA GLU A 383 25.49 11.81 -9.24
C GLU A 383 26.47 11.09 -8.30
N SER A 384 26.35 11.37 -6.99
CA SER A 384 27.10 10.66 -5.94
C SER A 384 26.18 10.37 -4.78
N TYR A 385 26.41 9.24 -4.09
CA TYR A 385 25.66 8.92 -2.89
C TYR A 385 26.54 8.77 -1.64
N ARG A 386 25.93 9.07 -0.50
CA ARG A 386 26.51 8.83 0.82
C ARG A 386 25.46 8.20 1.72
N ILE A 387 25.76 7.01 2.23
CA ILE A 387 24.95 6.32 3.22
C ILE A 387 25.65 6.44 4.57
N LYS A 388 24.94 6.94 5.59
CA LYS A 388 25.40 6.94 6.98
C LYS A 388 24.41 6.15 7.83
N ILE A 389 24.89 5.07 8.44
CA ILE A 389 24.16 4.31 9.45
C ILE A 389 24.78 4.66 10.80
N ALA A 390 23.94 5.06 11.74
CA ALA A 390 24.37 5.33 13.10
C ALA A 390 23.33 4.75 14.07
N TYR A 391 23.80 4.04 15.09
CA TYR A 391 22.97 3.62 16.21
C TYR A 391 23.24 4.56 17.39
N TYR A 392 22.17 5.10 17.97
CA TYR A 392 22.23 5.98 19.13
C TYR A 392 21.44 5.36 20.28
N ASP A 393 22.07 5.29 21.45
CA ASP A 393 21.39 4.93 22.70
C ASP A 393 20.55 6.12 23.21
N GLN A 394 19.54 5.85 24.04
CA GLN A 394 18.67 6.88 24.64
C GLN A 394 19.46 7.98 25.35
N ASN A 395 20.52 7.61 26.08
CA ASN A 395 21.40 8.56 26.75
C ASN A 395 22.16 9.47 25.76
N GLN A 396 22.53 8.92 24.59
CA GLN A 396 23.19 9.71 23.55
C GLN A 396 22.20 10.65 22.86
N LEU A 397 20.96 10.21 22.64
CA LEU A 397 19.90 11.05 22.08
C LEU A 397 19.62 12.25 22.97
N VAL A 398 19.54 12.06 24.30
CA VAL A 398 19.36 13.18 25.24
C VAL A 398 20.51 14.17 25.15
N LYS A 399 21.77 13.70 25.15
CA LYS A 399 22.94 14.58 25.01
C LYS A 399 22.99 15.31 23.67
N LEU A 400 22.61 14.64 22.58
CA LEU A 400 22.54 15.25 21.25
C LEU A 400 21.46 16.32 21.18
N ARG A 401 20.34 16.13 21.89
CA ARG A 401 19.31 17.18 22.06
C ARG A 401 19.88 18.37 22.82
N GLU A 402 20.49 18.14 23.98
CA GLU A 402 21.15 19.21 24.75
C GLU A 402 22.25 19.95 23.97
N GLU A 403 22.99 19.26 23.10
CA GLU A 403 23.94 19.88 22.18
C GLU A 403 23.25 20.72 21.12
N TYR A 404 22.19 20.18 20.51
CA TYR A 404 21.38 20.89 19.53
C TYR A 404 20.77 22.17 20.10
N ASP A 405 20.21 22.10 21.31
CA ASP A 405 19.59 23.24 22.00
C ASP A 405 20.64 24.31 22.28
N ARG A 406 21.82 23.93 22.79
CA ARG A 406 22.95 24.86 22.97
C ARG A 406 23.41 25.51 21.67
N HIS A 407 23.41 24.77 20.56
CA HIS A 407 23.74 25.30 19.25
C HIS A 407 22.67 26.26 18.74
N PHE A 408 21.39 25.95 18.93
CA PHE A 408 20.28 26.80 18.55
C PHE A 408 20.27 28.11 19.35
N GLU A 409 20.44 28.05 20.68
CA GLU A 409 20.58 29.23 21.53
C GLU A 409 21.79 30.10 21.15
N ALA A 410 22.92 29.47 20.77
CA ALA A 410 24.07 30.21 20.28
C ALA A 410 23.77 30.92 18.95
N PHE A 411 23.04 30.26 18.05
CA PHE A 411 22.62 30.83 16.78
C PHE A 411 21.66 32.00 16.98
N GLU A 412 20.63 31.81 17.81
CA GLU A 412 19.67 32.86 18.12
C GLU A 412 20.36 34.09 18.71
N ARG A 413 21.29 33.91 19.66
CA ARG A 413 22.06 35.01 20.24
C ARG A 413 22.86 35.79 19.19
N GLU A 414 23.46 35.11 18.22
CA GLU A 414 24.19 35.76 17.12
C GLU A 414 23.25 36.54 16.18
N VAL A 415 22.08 36.01 15.86
CA VAL A 415 21.07 36.72 15.07
C VAL A 415 20.54 37.95 15.82
N ARG A 416 20.27 37.83 17.12
CA ARG A 416 19.86 38.97 17.97
C ARG A 416 20.93 40.06 18.03
N ARG A 417 22.21 39.70 18.16
CA ARG A 417 23.34 40.66 18.11
C ARG A 417 23.41 41.38 16.77
N LEU A 418 23.24 40.65 15.67
CA LEU A 418 23.27 41.23 14.33
C LEU A 418 22.10 42.19 14.10
N TRP A 419 20.90 41.78 14.54
CA TRP A 419 19.72 42.64 14.54
C TRP A 419 19.97 43.95 15.28
N GLN A 420 20.46 43.88 16.52
CA GLN A 420 20.76 45.07 17.33
C GLN A 420 21.77 45.98 16.65
N LEU A 421 22.85 45.44 16.09
CA LEU A 421 23.88 46.22 15.41
C LEU A 421 23.31 46.93 14.17
N VAL A 422 22.60 46.20 13.31
CA VAL A 422 22.04 46.77 12.07
C VAL A 422 20.94 47.78 12.39
N TYR A 423 20.10 47.52 13.39
CA TYR A 423 19.07 48.46 13.81
C TYR A 423 19.66 49.74 14.42
N GLN A 424 20.72 49.64 15.22
CA GLN A 424 21.43 50.82 15.74
C GLN A 424 22.14 51.60 14.63
N TYR A 425 22.75 50.90 13.68
CA TYR A 425 23.36 51.51 12.49
C TYR A 425 22.30 52.24 11.64
N TYR A 426 21.12 51.62 11.49
CA TYR A 426 19.96 52.19 10.84
C TYR A 426 19.50 53.49 11.52
N LEU A 427 19.22 53.46 12.83
CA LEU A 427 18.77 54.65 13.58
C LEU A 427 19.74 55.83 13.48
N LYS A 428 21.06 55.57 13.51
CA LYS A 428 22.08 56.63 13.36
C LYS A 428 22.07 57.27 11.97
N ASN A 429 21.90 56.46 10.93
CA ASN A 429 22.06 56.90 9.54
C ASN A 429 20.75 57.29 8.86
N LYS A 430 19.61 56.93 9.43
CA LYS A 430 18.27 57.24 8.90
C LYS A 430 18.05 58.72 8.58
N ARG A 431 18.54 59.62 9.45
CA ARG A 431 18.49 61.08 9.23
C ARG A 431 19.35 61.53 8.03
N LYS A 432 20.48 60.86 7.81
CA LYS A 432 21.40 61.16 6.70
C LYS A 432 20.82 60.72 5.36
N TYR A 433 20.10 59.60 5.32
CA TYR A 433 19.49 59.05 4.11
C TYR A 433 18.03 59.49 3.90
N ASN A 434 17.49 60.36 4.75
CA ASN A 434 16.12 60.91 4.68
C ASN A 434 15.01 59.83 4.60
N ILE A 435 15.21 58.71 5.30
CA ILE A 435 14.24 57.62 5.38
C ILE A 435 13.25 57.92 6.50
N LYS A 436 11.95 57.73 6.24
CA LYS A 436 10.86 57.95 7.20
C LYS A 436 10.15 56.63 7.49
N ASP A 437 10.08 56.25 8.76
CA ASP A 437 9.34 55.06 9.19
C ASP A 437 8.05 55.40 9.90
N PHE A 438 7.25 54.37 10.14
CA PHE A 438 6.06 54.44 10.98
C PHE A 438 6.35 55.07 12.35
N ASP A 439 7.45 54.70 13.02
CA ASP A 439 7.84 55.28 14.31
C ASP A 439 8.06 56.81 14.24
N ASP A 440 8.56 57.34 13.11
CA ASP A 440 8.69 58.80 12.95
C ASP A 440 7.33 59.46 12.66
N MET A 441 6.44 58.72 11.98
CA MET A 441 5.07 59.18 11.73
C MET A 441 4.28 59.22 13.03
N VAL A 442 4.46 58.23 13.91
CA VAL A 442 3.89 58.22 15.27
C VAL A 442 4.33 59.45 16.04
N LEU A 443 5.64 59.74 16.07
CA LEU A 443 6.17 60.93 16.75
C LEU A 443 5.69 62.25 16.14
N LYS A 444 5.30 62.24 14.86
CA LYS A 444 4.87 63.45 14.14
C LYS A 444 3.38 63.72 14.25
N TYR A 445 2.54 62.68 14.25
CA TYR A 445 1.09 62.80 14.15
C TYR A 445 0.36 62.50 15.48
N MET A 446 0.96 61.74 16.38
CA MET A 446 0.30 61.32 17.62
C MET A 446 0.62 62.26 18.80
N PRO A 447 -0.29 62.37 19.79
CA PRO A 447 -0.03 63.08 21.04
C PRO A 447 1.19 62.51 21.77
N ARG A 448 1.94 63.37 22.48
CA ARG A 448 3.17 62.96 23.20
C ARG A 448 2.92 61.86 24.24
N ASP A 449 1.77 61.90 24.91
CA ASP A 449 1.42 60.91 25.93
C ASP A 449 1.14 59.55 25.30
N TRP A 450 0.40 59.53 24.18
CA TRP A 450 0.14 58.31 23.41
C TRP A 450 1.43 57.72 22.81
N ALA A 451 2.30 58.58 22.25
CA ALA A 451 3.58 58.13 21.72
C ALA A 451 4.48 57.55 22.83
N ARG A 452 4.45 58.14 24.03
CA ARG A 452 5.21 57.64 25.17
C ARG A 452 4.72 56.26 25.61
N GLU A 453 3.41 56.08 25.77
CA GLU A 453 2.80 54.78 26.08
C GLU A 453 3.11 53.75 24.99
N TYR A 454 3.05 54.13 23.71
CA TYR A 454 3.43 53.25 22.60
C TYR A 454 4.90 52.79 22.69
N PHE A 455 5.85 53.68 22.98
CA PHE A 455 7.26 53.32 23.10
C PHE A 455 7.62 52.64 24.44
N GLU A 456 6.86 52.88 25.51
CA GLU A 456 7.02 52.19 26.80
C GLU A 456 6.47 50.75 26.73
N ALA A 457 5.29 50.54 26.12
CA ALA A 457 4.76 49.20 25.84
C ALA A 457 5.73 48.37 24.97
N ASN A 458 6.31 48.99 23.93
CA ASN A 458 7.32 48.34 23.09
C ASN A 458 8.70 48.15 23.77
N LYS A 459 8.90 48.63 25.00
CA LYS A 459 10.12 48.43 25.81
C LYS A 459 9.93 47.39 26.91
N GLU A 460 8.74 47.32 27.51
CA GLU A 460 8.42 46.44 28.65
C GLU A 460 8.12 44.99 28.22
N ASP A 461 7.60 44.77 27.01
CA ASP A 461 7.52 43.44 26.38
C ASP A 461 8.94 43.01 25.97
N GLY A 462 9.65 42.43 26.94
CA GLY A 462 11.10 42.32 26.98
C GLY A 462 11.72 41.77 25.70
N GLY A 463 12.25 42.66 24.86
CA GLY A 463 13.30 42.41 23.85
C GLY A 463 13.05 41.37 22.75
N ASP A 464 12.08 40.48 22.89
CA ASP A 464 11.92 39.29 22.06
C ASP A 464 10.47 38.81 21.87
N GLU A 465 9.48 39.35 22.58
CA GLU A 465 8.10 39.21 22.14
C GLU A 465 7.88 40.11 20.91
N VAL A 466 8.09 39.45 19.78
CA VAL A 466 7.65 39.77 18.44
C VAL A 466 6.70 40.97 18.43
N LYS A 467 7.18 42.11 17.91
CA LYS A 467 6.33 43.18 17.40
C LYS A 467 5.20 42.51 16.62
N TRP A 468 3.96 42.56 17.13
CA TRP A 468 2.81 41.84 16.56
C TRP A 468 2.60 42.15 15.07
N GLN A 469 3.22 43.18 14.49
CA GLN A 469 2.74 43.71 13.22
C GLN A 469 3.62 43.50 11.98
N GLU A 470 4.87 43.03 12.02
CA GLU A 470 5.64 42.88 10.76
C GLU A 470 6.66 41.72 10.67
N LEU A 471 7.05 41.08 11.78
CA LEU A 471 8.29 40.26 11.79
C LEU A 471 8.16 38.81 12.26
N GLY A 472 7.08 38.43 12.95
CA GLY A 472 6.94 37.06 13.41
C GLY A 472 5.51 36.70 13.81
N PHE A 473 5.26 35.41 13.93
CA PHE A 473 4.04 34.88 14.55
C PHE A 473 4.33 34.59 16.03
N LEU A 474 3.34 34.83 16.90
CA LEU A 474 3.35 34.28 18.24
C LEU A 474 3.33 32.76 18.10
N ALA A 475 4.30 32.07 18.72
CA ALA A 475 4.25 30.62 18.79
C ALA A 475 2.97 30.22 19.55
N PRO A 476 2.25 29.18 19.10
CA PRO A 476 1.18 28.60 19.91
C PRO A 476 1.77 28.10 21.23
N GLU A 477 0.94 28.02 22.29
CA GLU A 477 1.35 27.37 23.53
C GLU A 477 1.77 25.93 23.25
N ASP A 478 2.92 25.53 23.80
CA ASP A 478 3.45 24.18 23.62
C ASP A 478 2.50 23.14 24.21
N THR A 479 2.27 22.06 23.46
CA THR A 479 1.60 20.88 23.99
C THR A 479 2.54 20.10 24.93
N VAL A 480 1.99 19.24 25.81
CA VAL A 480 2.78 18.38 26.72
C VAL A 480 3.83 17.53 25.97
N VAL A 481 3.55 17.17 24.72
CA VAL A 481 4.50 16.43 23.88
C VAL A 481 5.62 17.33 23.37
N GLU A 482 5.32 18.58 23.03
CA GLU A 482 6.29 19.57 22.57
C GLU A 482 7.16 20.09 23.71
N GLU A 483 6.64 20.19 24.94
CA GLU A 483 7.46 20.44 26.14
C GLU A 483 8.54 19.36 26.34
N SER A 484 8.20 18.10 26.02
CA SER A 484 9.14 16.97 26.11
C SER A 484 10.07 16.84 24.89
N ASN A 485 9.71 17.47 23.77
CA ASN A 485 10.44 17.41 22.51
C ASN A 485 10.25 18.72 21.73
N PRO A 486 11.05 19.76 22.05
CA PRO A 486 10.87 21.10 21.49
C PRO A 486 11.06 21.08 19.98
N HIS A 487 10.14 21.75 19.27
CA HIS A 487 10.17 21.89 17.83
C HIS A 487 10.53 23.35 17.48
N TYR A 488 11.77 23.58 17.07
CA TYR A 488 12.29 24.92 16.77
C TYR A 488 11.79 25.54 15.45
N ILE A 489 10.71 25.02 14.87
CA ILE A 489 10.18 25.44 13.56
C ILE A 489 9.69 26.91 13.56
N PRO A 490 8.76 27.32 14.46
CA PRO A 490 8.26 28.70 14.48
C PRO A 490 9.38 29.70 14.78
N GLU A 491 10.29 29.35 15.68
CA GLU A 491 11.43 30.18 16.05
C GLU A 491 12.41 30.32 14.88
N THR A 492 12.69 29.23 14.17
CA THR A 492 13.50 29.24 12.95
C THR A 492 12.91 30.15 11.88
N GLU A 493 11.60 30.07 11.63
CA GLU A 493 10.94 30.97 10.68
C GLU A 493 11.04 32.44 11.09
N ASN A 494 10.83 32.73 12.38
CA ASN A 494 10.96 34.07 12.92
C ASN A 494 12.40 34.60 12.76
N LEU A 495 13.41 33.76 13.00
CA LEU A 495 14.82 34.11 12.76
C LEU A 495 15.10 34.38 11.28
N PHE A 496 14.54 33.59 10.35
CA PHE A 496 14.67 33.85 8.91
C PHE A 496 14.04 35.17 8.49
N ARG A 497 12.85 35.49 9.01
CA ARG A 497 12.19 36.78 8.72
C ARG A 497 13.00 37.94 9.27
N ARG A 498 13.56 37.81 10.49
CA ARG A 498 14.49 38.80 11.06
C ARG A 498 15.70 39.01 10.14
N ILE A 499 16.36 37.95 9.66
CA ILE A 499 17.51 38.05 8.76
C ILE A 499 17.12 38.72 7.42
N LYS A 500 15.99 38.32 6.82
CA LYS A 500 15.50 38.92 5.58
C LYS A 500 15.24 40.41 5.73
N PHE A 501 14.59 40.80 6.82
CA PHE A 501 14.29 42.20 7.10
C PHE A 501 15.55 43.05 7.30
N ILE A 502 16.56 42.53 8.00
CA ILE A 502 17.86 43.20 8.15
C ILE A 502 18.48 43.48 6.77
N LYS A 503 18.42 42.51 5.85
CA LYS A 503 18.90 42.66 4.47
C LYS A 503 18.11 43.73 3.70
N GLU A 504 16.80 43.75 3.85
CA GLU A 504 15.94 44.78 3.26
C GLU A 504 16.22 46.19 3.81
N ILE A 505 16.48 46.32 5.12
CA ILE A 505 16.88 47.60 5.73
C ILE A 505 18.19 48.12 5.12
N LEU A 506 19.21 47.25 5.02
CA LEU A 506 20.50 47.64 4.45
C LEU A 506 20.37 48.05 2.98
N GLN A 507 19.51 47.36 2.22
CA GLN A 507 19.20 47.70 0.84
C GLN A 507 18.44 49.04 0.74
N LYS A 508 17.45 49.29 1.60
CA LYS A 508 16.72 50.59 1.65
C LYS A 508 17.65 51.75 2.01
N MET A 509 18.61 51.53 2.90
CA MET A 509 19.55 52.57 3.34
C MET A 509 20.55 53.00 2.26
N HIS A 510 21.20 52.04 1.63
CA HIS A 510 22.32 52.31 0.74
C HIS A 510 21.97 52.19 -0.75
N GLY A 511 20.80 51.67 -1.09
CA GLY A 511 20.40 51.44 -2.48
C GLY A 511 21.41 50.57 -3.22
N ASN A 512 22.04 51.14 -4.24
CA ASN A 512 23.09 50.50 -5.04
C ASN A 512 24.52 50.76 -4.53
N GLU A 513 24.71 51.69 -3.58
CA GLU A 513 26.02 52.00 -3.02
C GLU A 513 26.48 50.91 -2.05
N LYS A 514 27.76 50.52 -2.13
CA LYS A 514 28.36 49.51 -1.26
C LYS A 514 29.47 50.11 -0.40
N PRO A 515 29.14 50.90 0.65
CA PRO A 515 30.13 51.37 1.60
C PRO A 515 30.74 50.21 2.39
N LEU A 516 31.94 50.41 2.93
CA LEU A 516 32.70 49.38 3.64
C LEU A 516 31.90 48.76 4.79
N GLU A 517 31.16 49.58 5.56
CA GLU A 517 30.36 49.06 6.67
C GLU A 517 29.21 48.15 6.21
N ARG A 518 28.63 48.44 5.04
CA ARG A 518 27.58 47.59 4.45
C ARG A 518 28.14 46.25 4.01
N VAL A 519 29.32 46.23 3.37
CA VAL A 519 29.96 44.99 2.92
C VAL A 519 30.24 44.05 4.10
N ILE A 520 30.77 44.59 5.21
CA ILE A 520 31.06 43.80 6.42
C ILE A 520 29.76 43.23 7.03
N LEU A 521 28.68 44.02 7.07
CA LEU A 521 27.40 43.56 7.59
C LEU A 521 26.76 42.50 6.68
N GLU A 522 26.80 42.69 5.35
CA GLU A 522 26.30 41.72 4.37
C GLU A 522 27.11 40.41 4.42
N GLU A 523 28.44 40.47 4.51
CA GLU A 523 29.30 39.28 4.67
C GLU A 523 28.96 38.49 5.95
N ARG A 524 28.69 39.19 7.06
CA ARG A 524 28.29 38.53 8.31
C ARG A 524 26.90 37.90 8.21
N ILE A 525 25.96 38.58 7.55
CA ILE A 525 24.61 38.04 7.29
C ILE A 525 24.71 36.78 6.43
N ASP A 526 25.45 36.83 5.32
CA ASP A 526 25.61 35.72 4.41
C ASP A 526 26.36 34.55 5.07
N PHE A 527 27.35 34.82 5.94
CA PHE A 527 27.99 33.80 6.77
C PHE A 527 27.00 33.09 7.70
N ILE A 528 26.15 33.84 8.40
CA ILE A 528 25.14 33.29 9.30
C ILE A 528 24.11 32.48 8.50
N MET A 529 23.65 32.98 7.36
CA MET A 529 22.73 32.24 6.48
C MET A 529 23.35 30.94 5.96
N ARG A 530 24.63 30.95 5.56
CA ARG A 530 25.33 29.75 5.09
C ARG A 530 25.49 28.72 6.20
N ARG A 531 25.92 29.14 7.39
CA ARG A 531 26.04 28.26 8.57
C ARG A 531 24.70 27.69 9.01
N PHE A 532 23.62 28.46 8.91
CA PHE A 532 22.29 27.95 9.20
C PHE A 532 21.82 26.93 8.16
N GLY A 533 22.11 27.16 6.88
CA GLY A 533 21.83 26.18 5.82
C GLY A 533 22.59 24.86 5.97
N GLU A 534 23.75 24.87 6.62
CA GLU A 534 24.49 23.66 7.00
C GLU A 534 23.86 22.93 8.20
N PHE A 535 23.21 23.68 9.09
CA PHE A 535 22.57 23.17 10.31
C PHE A 535 21.15 22.58 10.06
N ALA A 536 20.40 23.12 9.08
CA ALA A 536 18.99 22.79 8.80
C ALA A 536 18.73 21.85 7.60
#